data_AF-A0A2V7N5I7-F1
#
_entry.id   AF-A0A2V7N5I7-F1
#
_cell.length_a   1.000
_cell.length_b   1.000
_cell.length_c   1.000
_cell.angle_alpha   90.00
_cell.angle_beta   90.00
_cell.angle_gamma   90.00
#
_symmetry.space_group_name_H-M   'P 1'
#
loop_
_entity.id
_entity.type
_entity.pdbx_description
1 polymer ?
#
loop_
_entity_poly.entity_id
_entity_poly.type
_entity_poly.pdbx_seq_one_letter_code
_entity_poly.pdbx_strand_id
1 'polypeptide(L)' 'MELATLAGGCFWCLEAVFEQLRGVAGVTSGYAGGHVPHPSYEAVCTGTT' A
#
# COMPACT_ATOMS: atom_id res chain seq x y z
N MET A 1 -8.47 16.31 7.07
CA MET A 1 -7.27 15.53 6.70
C MET A 1 -7.81 14.39 5.89
N GLU A 2 -7.35 14.26 4.65
CA GLU A 2 -7.95 13.33 3.69
C GLU A 2 -7.06 12.08 3.56
N LEU A 3 -7.69 10.95 3.28
CA LEU A 3 -7.01 9.69 2.99
C LEU A 3 -7.11 9.39 1.50
N ALA A 4 -5.99 9.02 0.89
CA ALA A 4 -5.93 8.50 -0.47
C ALA A 4 -5.26 7.13 -0.48
N THR A 5 -5.83 6.18 -1.22
CA THR A 5 -5.24 4.86 -1.47
C THR A 5 -4.72 4.81 -2.89
N LEU A 6 -3.44 4.47 -3.06
CA LEU A 6 -2.75 4.47 -4.35
C LEU A 6 -2.14 3.08 -4.60
N ALA A 7 -2.19 2.62 -5.86
CA ALA A 7 -1.58 1.38 -6.30
C ALA A 7 -0.79 1.63 -7.60
N GLY A 8 0.48 1.22 -7.64
CA GLY A 8 1.39 1.57 -8.75
C GLY A 8 2.65 0.70 -8.84
N GLY A 9 2.53 -0.59 -8.57
CA GLY A 9 3.67 -1.53 -8.55
C GLY A 9 4.19 -1.79 -7.15
N CYS A 10 5.52 -1.84 -6.97
CA CYS A 10 6.15 -2.08 -5.67
C CYS A 10 5.83 -0.93 -4.70
N PHE A 11 5.16 -1.24 -3.58
CA PHE A 11 4.75 -0.23 -2.61
C PHE A 11 5.95 0.45 -1.93
N TRP A 12 7.10 -0.21 -1.78
CA TRP A 12 8.30 0.42 -1.21
C TRP A 12 8.79 1.61 -2.03
N CYS A 13 8.71 1.52 -3.36
CA CYS A 13 9.08 2.62 -4.24
C CYS A 13 8.10 3.79 -4.13
N LEU A 14 6.81 3.50 -3.99
CA LEU A 14 5.78 4.54 -3.85
C LEU A 14 5.88 5.22 -2.48
N GLU A 15 5.96 4.44 -1.40
CA GLU A 15 6.03 4.94 -0.03
C GLU A 15 7.17 5.93 0.14
N ALA A 16 8.38 5.57 -0.29
CA ALA A 16 9.55 6.43 -0.20
C ALA A 16 9.37 7.80 -0.90
N VAL A 17 8.65 7.84 -2.03
CA VAL A 17 8.40 9.09 -2.77
C VAL A 17 7.36 9.94 -2.04
N PHE A 18 6.30 9.34 -1.50
CA PHE A 18 5.23 10.07 -0.82
C PHE A 18 5.61 10.55 0.58
N GLU A 19 6.47 9.83 1.29
CA GLU A 19 7.01 10.27 2.59
C GLU A 19 7.75 11.61 2.49
N GLN A 20 8.37 11.90 1.33
CA GLN A 20 9.10 13.14 1.11
C GLN A 20 8.22 14.29 0.58
N LEU A 21 6.95 14.03 0.30
CA LEU A 21 6.06 15.01 -0.32
C LEU A 21 5.51 15.99 0.72
N ARG A 22 5.74 17.30 0.49
CA ARG A 22 5.20 18.35 1.36
C ARG A 22 3.67 18.29 1.40
N GLY A 23 3.12 18.26 2.62
CA GLY A 23 1.68 18.14 2.86
C GLY A 23 1.20 16.72 3.13
N VAL A 24 2.06 15.70 2.95
CA VAL A 24 1.77 14.33 3.39
C VAL A 24 2.12 14.22 4.87
N ALA A 25 1.14 13.82 5.69
CA ALA A 25 1.31 13.63 7.13
C ALA A 25 1.84 12.24 7.51
N GLY A 26 1.64 11.24 6.64
CA GLY A 26 2.10 9.88 6.84
C GLY A 26 1.72 8.99 5.66
N VAL A 27 2.47 7.90 5.49
CA VAL A 27 2.25 6.88 4.47
C VAL A 27 2.27 5.52 5.16
N THR A 28 1.52 4.55 4.62
CA THR A 28 1.50 3.18 5.13
C THR A 28 1.32 2.22 3.97
N SER A 29 2.25 1.28 3.84
CA SER A 29 2.15 0.17 2.91
C SER A 29 1.14 -0.90 3.34
N GLY A 30 0.39 -1.45 2.39
CA GLY A 30 -0.62 -2.48 2.64
C GLY A 30 -1.23 -3.05 1.36
N TYR A 31 -2.27 -3.89 1.54
CA TYR A 31 -2.95 -4.59 0.44
C TYR A 31 -4.43 -4.22 0.41
N ALA A 32 -4.97 -4.00 -0.79
CA ALA A 32 -6.38 -3.68 -1.01
C ALA A 32 -6.84 -4.26 -2.35
N GLY A 33 -8.17 -4.43 -2.52
CA GLY A 33 -8.78 -4.91 -3.76
C GLY A 33 -8.89 -6.44 -3.91
N GLY A 34 -8.42 -7.22 -2.93
CA GLY A 34 -8.58 -8.67 -2.86
C GLY A 34 -9.88 -9.11 -2.16
N HIS A 35 -10.03 -10.43 -1.99
CA HIS A 35 -11.18 -11.09 -1.34
C HIS A 35 -10.82 -11.76 0.00
N VAL A 36 -9.54 -12.02 0.26
CA VAL A 36 -9.06 -12.60 1.52
C VAL A 36 -8.95 -11.51 2.59
N PRO A 37 -9.59 -11.67 3.77
CA PRO A 37 -9.47 -10.70 4.86
C PRO A 37 -8.10 -10.78 5.54
N HIS A 38 -7.52 -9.62 5.85
CA HIS A 38 -6.24 -9.49 6.56
C HIS A 38 -5.10 -10.37 5.99
N PRO A 39 -4.79 -10.28 4.69
CA PRO A 39 -3.78 -11.15 4.09
C PRO A 39 -2.37 -10.79 4.59
N SER A 40 -1.52 -11.81 4.78
CA SER A 40 -0.08 -11.61 5.00
C SER A 40 0.64 -11.33 3.69
N TYR A 41 1.88 -10.85 3.75
CA TYR A 41 2.71 -10.67 2.56
C TYR A 41 2.87 -11.97 1.77
N GLU A 42 3.14 -13.08 2.48
CA GLU A 42 3.32 -14.40 1.88
C GLU A 42 2.04 -14.87 1.18
N ALA A 43 0.86 -14.60 1.78
CA ALA A 43 -0.41 -14.90 1.14
C ALA A 43 -0.61 -14.10 -0.15
N VAL A 44 -0.30 -12.80 -0.15
CA VAL A 44 -0.42 -11.98 -1.37
C VAL A 44 0.55 -12.45 -2.46
N CYS A 45 1.75 -12.90 -2.09
CA CYS A 45 2.73 -13.43 -3.03
C CYS A 45 2.27 -14.71 -3.75
N THR A 46 1.27 -15.45 -3.25
CA THR A 46 0.69 -16.59 -3.99
C THR A 46 -0.20 -16.15 -5.15
N GLY A 47 -0.69 -14.91 -5.13
CA GLY A 47 -1.63 -14.38 -6.12
C GLY A 47 -3.07 -14.87 -5.96
N THR A 48 -3.41 -15.48 -4.82
CA THR A 48 -4.75 -16.05 -4.56
C THR A 48 -5.51 -15.32 -3.46
N THR A 49 -5.24 -14.03 -3.25
CA THR A 49 -5.86 -13.19 -2.21
C THR A 49 -6.93 -12.25 -2.71
#